data_AF-A0A1L7SMY4-F1
#
_entry.id   AF-A0A1L7SMY4-F1
#
_cell.length_a   1.000
_cell.length_b   1.000
_cell.length_c   1.000
_cell.angle_alpha   90.00
_cell.angle_beta   90.00
_cell.angle_gamma   90.00
#
_symmetry.space_group_name_H-M   'P 1'
#
loop_
_entity.id
_entity.type
_entity.pdbx_description
1 polymer ?
#
loop_
_entity_poly.entity_id
_entity_poly.type
_entity_poly.pdbx_seq_one_letter_code
_entity_poly.pdbx_strand_id
1 'polypeptide(L)'
;MPEPRFSDLILPQNEQLSMSQLMASFKRTTLTIHNRLTSIQTDADFVDAVSQAYSPRPLVANERCGSWYIPPERKGASAYFKSTDGHERAWKFSTRRLNLHLVELIENNDGIIIVDSTRRGKRMPDALSSTIPIWCTVLNLTLLPSNPSSANLYLPVHLPATTHSQICALIPGFVASFKALNLNLPTCLTKPLRPFWVTPDSSLPSVQDTSSIFDDFRPVICCTASRRVVGSEMDEGGYIQGAADDTEMWAHDLTAPLFWENIDELLKTPEAELPDLISRLVGDHAASKKDEGTQVKLTQNLSVCPLPLPANPLECRIVITQDSTPKDSWIKSKTYMQAGLGKNKLASRNLRTSLPEICGFAAKYLASATEPDQQRIVVACESGRDLSVGVALAISCYLFDDDGNIRKSTEDASFTKTFIKSRLGFIMTAYPSANPSRATLQSVNSFLMDWRK
;
A
#
# COMPACT_ATOMS: atom_id res chain seq x y z
N MET A 1 38.53 12.91 -48.55
CA MET A 1 37.61 14.00 -48.16
C MET A 1 37.94 14.37 -46.72
N PRO A 2 37.99 15.65 -46.33
CA PRO A 2 38.26 16.02 -44.94
C PRO A 2 37.02 15.79 -44.06
N GLU A 3 37.25 15.48 -42.77
CA GLU A 3 36.21 15.29 -41.76
C GLU A 3 35.44 16.60 -41.47
N PRO A 4 34.12 16.54 -41.26
CA PRO A 4 33.31 17.74 -40.99
C PRO A 4 33.63 18.31 -39.61
N ARG A 5 33.79 19.64 -39.53
CA ARG A 5 34.03 20.35 -38.27
C ARG A 5 32.71 20.89 -37.70
N PHE A 6 32.66 21.03 -36.38
CA PHE A 6 31.48 21.50 -35.62
C PHE A 6 30.94 22.87 -36.08
N SER A 7 31.76 23.67 -36.78
CA SER A 7 31.39 24.94 -37.40
C SER A 7 30.41 24.83 -38.58
N ASP A 8 30.25 23.62 -39.13
CA ASP A 8 29.52 23.40 -40.39
C ASP A 8 28.05 23.00 -40.15
N LEU A 9 27.63 22.93 -38.89
CA LEU A 9 26.23 22.78 -38.49
C LEU A 9 25.52 24.14 -38.60
N ILE A 10 24.81 24.35 -39.71
CA ILE A 10 23.87 25.47 -39.86
C ILE A 10 22.67 25.21 -38.94
N LEU A 11 22.75 25.71 -37.70
CA LEU A 11 21.60 25.82 -36.81
C LEU A 11 20.73 27.01 -37.27
N PRO A 12 19.39 26.89 -37.32
CA PRO A 12 18.51 28.00 -37.65
C PRO A 12 18.78 29.17 -36.69
N GLN A 13 19.27 30.29 -37.24
CA GLN A 13 19.44 31.54 -36.52
C GLN A 13 18.06 32.17 -36.29
N ASN A 14 17.41 31.81 -35.19
CA ASN A 14 16.52 32.67 -34.39
C ASN A 14 15.77 31.83 -33.35
N GLU A 15 16.47 31.51 -32.26
CA GLU A 15 15.98 31.38 -30.89
C GLU A 15 17.15 30.78 -30.10
N GLN A 16 18.00 31.62 -29.50
CA GLN A 16 18.95 31.14 -28.50
C GLN A 16 18.12 30.67 -27.31
N LEU A 17 17.80 29.36 -27.27
CA LEU A 17 17.16 28.73 -26.14
C LEU A 17 17.95 29.09 -24.89
N SER A 18 17.30 29.77 -23.95
CA SER A 18 17.91 30.10 -22.66
C SER A 18 18.44 28.83 -22.00
N MET A 19 19.49 28.94 -21.18
CA MET A 19 20.07 27.80 -20.46
C MET A 19 19.00 27.00 -19.67
N SER A 20 17.95 27.68 -19.19
CA SER A 20 16.80 27.05 -18.55
C SER A 20 15.93 26.26 -19.53
N GLN A 21 15.68 26.75 -20.74
CA GLN A 21 14.96 26.03 -21.80
C GLN A 21 15.78 24.85 -22.33
N LEU A 22 17.10 25.00 -22.47
CA LEU A 22 18.00 23.89 -22.80
C LEU A 22 17.96 22.83 -21.70
N MET A 23 18.18 23.18 -20.43
CA MET A 23 18.07 22.25 -19.31
C MET A 23 16.68 21.61 -19.19
N ALA A 24 15.60 22.34 -19.50
CA ALA A 24 14.25 21.79 -19.53
C ALA A 24 14.07 20.80 -20.69
N SER A 25 14.61 21.11 -21.88
CA SER A 25 14.60 20.20 -23.02
C SER A 25 15.40 18.93 -22.74
N PHE A 26 16.58 19.04 -22.11
CA PHE A 26 17.39 17.90 -21.70
C PHE A 26 16.73 17.06 -20.59
N LYS A 27 16.05 17.68 -19.61
CA LYS A 27 15.24 16.95 -18.63
C LYS A 27 14.09 16.19 -19.28
N ARG A 28 13.46 16.76 -20.32
CA ARG A 28 12.42 16.07 -21.10
C ARG A 28 12.98 14.87 -21.87
N THR A 29 14.20 14.96 -22.39
CA THR A 29 14.84 13.83 -23.09
C THR A 29 15.29 12.71 -22.16
N THR A 30 15.56 12.99 -20.88
CA THR A 30 15.98 11.97 -19.91
C THR A 30 14.79 11.31 -19.20
N LEU A 31 13.70 12.04 -18.93
CA LEU A 31 12.55 11.55 -18.15
C LEU A 31 11.43 10.94 -19.01
N THR A 32 11.80 10.23 -20.08
CA THR A 32 10.89 9.57 -21.01
C THR A 32 10.22 8.34 -20.40
N ILE A 33 9.09 7.90 -20.95
CA ILE A 33 8.40 6.67 -20.53
C ILE A 33 9.33 5.48 -20.75
N HIS A 34 9.96 5.40 -21.91
CA HIS A 34 10.88 4.33 -22.27
C HIS A 34 12.06 4.20 -21.29
N ASN A 35 12.67 5.31 -20.88
CA ASN A 35 13.76 5.29 -19.90
C ASN A 35 13.29 4.79 -18.53
N ARG A 36 12.05 5.13 -18.13
CA ARG A 36 11.47 4.63 -16.88
C ARG A 36 11.25 3.13 -16.93
N LEU A 37 10.64 2.63 -18.00
CA LEU A 37 10.40 1.19 -18.19
C LEU A 37 11.73 0.41 -18.18
N THR A 38 12.74 0.90 -18.89
CA THR A 38 14.07 0.28 -18.94
C THR A 38 14.78 0.31 -17.58
N SER A 39 14.65 1.41 -16.84
CA SER A 39 15.19 1.53 -15.48
C SER A 39 14.49 0.57 -14.51
N ILE A 40 13.17 0.39 -14.64
CA ILE A 40 12.39 -0.55 -13.83
C ILE A 40 12.86 -1.99 -14.09
N GLN A 41 13.05 -2.38 -15.36
CA GLN A 41 13.59 -3.71 -15.70
C GLN A 41 14.99 -3.91 -15.08
N THR A 42 15.88 -2.94 -15.24
CA THR A 42 17.25 -3.01 -14.69
C THR A 42 17.24 -3.16 -13.16
N ASP A 43 16.40 -2.39 -12.47
CA ASP A 43 16.25 -2.46 -11.03
C ASP A 43 15.61 -3.80 -10.58
N ALA A 44 14.71 -4.37 -11.40
CA ALA A 44 14.09 -5.66 -11.12
C ALA A 44 15.09 -6.82 -11.25
N ASP A 45 16.04 -6.76 -12.20
CA ASP A 45 17.11 -7.76 -12.32
C ASP A 45 17.99 -7.77 -11.07
N PHE A 46 18.25 -6.59 -10.49
CA PHE A 46 18.93 -6.51 -9.19
C PHE A 46 18.10 -7.13 -8.05
N VAL A 47 16.80 -6.85 -7.99
CA VAL A 47 15.90 -7.46 -6.99
C VAL A 47 15.88 -8.99 -7.12
N ASP A 48 15.95 -9.53 -8.35
CA ASP A 48 16.12 -10.96 -8.57
C ASP A 48 17.43 -11.49 -7.97
N ALA A 49 18.57 -10.83 -8.24
CA ALA A 49 19.85 -11.22 -7.66
C ALA A 49 19.82 -11.23 -6.12
N VAL A 50 19.16 -10.24 -5.50
CA VAL A 50 18.94 -10.20 -4.04
C VAL A 50 18.07 -11.38 -3.60
N SER A 51 16.99 -11.69 -4.31
CA SER A 51 16.12 -12.83 -4.01
C SER A 51 16.89 -14.15 -4.02
N GLN A 52 17.81 -14.34 -4.97
CA GLN A 52 18.64 -15.54 -5.06
C GLN A 52 19.65 -15.60 -3.91
N ALA A 53 20.31 -14.48 -3.59
CA ALA A 53 21.31 -14.41 -2.52
C ALA A 53 20.72 -14.65 -1.11
N TYR A 54 19.45 -14.28 -0.88
CA TYR A 54 18.77 -14.44 0.41
C TYR A 54 17.72 -15.55 0.43
N SER A 55 17.72 -16.43 -0.57
CA SER A 55 16.85 -17.61 -0.65
C SER A 55 16.89 -18.43 0.65
N PRO A 56 15.75 -18.98 1.14
CA PRO A 56 14.45 -19.10 0.48
C PRO A 56 13.45 -17.96 0.78
N ARG A 57 13.92 -16.79 1.23
CA ARG A 57 13.05 -15.71 1.72
C ARG A 57 12.18 -15.11 0.60
N PRO A 58 10.86 -14.99 0.79
CA PRO A 58 9.97 -14.47 -0.24
C PRO A 58 10.11 -12.96 -0.44
N LEU A 59 9.88 -12.52 -1.67
CA LEU A 59 9.79 -11.10 -2.04
C LEU A 59 8.44 -10.52 -1.59
N VAL A 60 8.50 -9.39 -0.90
CA VAL A 60 7.36 -8.63 -0.40
C VAL A 60 7.39 -7.24 -1.03
N ALA A 61 6.39 -6.91 -1.83
CA ALA A 61 6.30 -5.60 -2.46
C ALA A 61 5.79 -4.56 -1.44
N ASN A 62 6.54 -3.48 -1.19
CA ASN A 62 5.96 -2.31 -0.55
C ASN A 62 5.15 -1.52 -1.59
N GLU A 63 3.83 -1.48 -1.45
CA GLU A 63 2.86 -1.12 -2.50
C GLU A 63 2.85 0.36 -2.91
N ARG A 64 3.85 1.17 -2.53
CA ARG A 64 4.10 2.46 -3.19
C ARG A 64 4.67 2.25 -4.59
N CYS A 65 5.66 1.36 -4.72
CA CYS A 65 6.31 1.09 -6.00
C CYS A 65 6.91 -0.32 -6.11
N GLY A 66 7.03 -1.08 -5.02
CA GLY A 66 7.72 -2.37 -4.98
C GLY A 66 7.21 -3.39 -6.00
N SER A 67 5.92 -3.38 -6.30
CA SER A 67 5.30 -4.30 -7.28
C SER A 67 5.81 -4.10 -8.70
N TRP A 68 6.36 -2.93 -9.05
CA TRP A 68 6.97 -2.69 -10.35
C TRP A 68 8.32 -3.40 -10.52
N TYR A 69 8.99 -3.73 -9.41
CA TYR A 69 10.30 -4.38 -9.43
C TYR A 69 10.24 -5.88 -9.12
N ILE A 70 9.03 -6.43 -8.90
CA ILE A 70 8.83 -7.85 -8.59
C ILE A 70 7.81 -8.42 -9.60
N PRO A 71 8.20 -9.40 -10.43
CA PRO A 71 7.26 -10.12 -11.29
C PRO A 71 6.13 -10.76 -10.48
N PRO A 72 4.85 -10.74 -10.95
CA PRO A 72 3.70 -11.20 -10.18
C PRO A 72 3.82 -12.63 -9.64
N GLU A 73 4.40 -13.53 -10.44
CA GLU A 73 4.61 -14.95 -10.11
C GLU A 73 5.66 -15.17 -9.00
N ARG A 74 6.49 -14.16 -8.71
CA ARG A 74 7.52 -14.20 -7.67
C ARG A 74 7.15 -13.44 -6.41
N LYS A 75 6.04 -12.70 -6.44
CA LYS A 75 5.59 -11.87 -5.33
C LYS A 75 4.96 -12.75 -4.25
N GLY A 76 5.66 -12.95 -3.14
CA GLY A 76 5.16 -13.72 -2.00
C GLY A 76 4.11 -12.98 -1.17
N ALA A 77 4.23 -11.66 -1.02
CA ALA A 77 3.22 -10.84 -0.35
C ALA A 77 3.30 -9.36 -0.73
N SER A 78 2.36 -8.59 -0.16
CA SER A 78 2.30 -7.14 -0.26
C SER A 78 2.39 -6.50 1.12
N ALA A 79 3.01 -5.34 1.22
CA ALA A 79 3.12 -4.55 2.44
C ALA A 79 2.81 -3.08 2.17
N TYR A 80 2.46 -2.34 3.23
CA TYR A 80 2.08 -0.94 3.15
C TYR A 80 2.84 -0.10 4.20
N PHE A 81 4.17 -0.05 4.08
CA PHE A 81 5.01 0.84 4.88
C PHE A 81 5.08 2.22 4.23
N LYS A 82 4.67 3.26 4.94
CA LYS A 82 4.65 4.62 4.40
C LYS A 82 5.88 5.40 4.84
N SER A 83 6.63 5.93 3.89
CA SER A 83 7.82 6.76 4.13
C SER A 83 7.58 7.93 5.09
N THR A 84 6.40 8.58 5.03
CA THR A 84 6.07 9.69 5.93
C THR A 84 6.06 9.33 7.42
N ASP A 85 5.90 8.05 7.75
CA ASP A 85 5.92 7.56 9.13
C ASP A 85 7.37 7.37 9.63
N GLY A 86 8.36 7.41 8.73
CA GLY A 86 9.81 7.37 9.02
C GLY A 86 10.51 8.72 8.88
N HIS A 87 9.80 9.79 8.53
CA HIS A 87 10.39 11.12 8.35
C HIS A 87 10.98 11.69 9.64
N GLU A 88 12.11 12.40 9.49
CA GLU A 88 12.79 13.04 10.61
C GLU A 88 11.82 13.94 11.41
N ARG A 89 11.85 13.82 12.74
CA ARG A 89 11.00 14.56 13.69
C ARG A 89 9.50 14.28 13.57
N ALA A 90 9.10 13.32 12.74
CA ALA A 90 7.70 12.94 12.54
C ALA A 90 7.49 11.42 12.60
N TRP A 91 8.44 10.67 13.18
CA TRP A 91 8.40 9.22 13.34
C TRP A 91 7.11 8.75 14.01
N LYS A 92 6.48 7.74 13.42
CA LYS A 92 5.19 7.19 13.88
C LYS A 92 5.14 5.69 13.67
N PHE A 93 4.45 5.01 14.58
CA PHE A 93 3.92 3.67 14.35
C PHE A 93 2.48 3.76 13.81
N SER A 94 2.24 3.16 12.64
CA SER A 94 0.93 3.18 12.01
C SER A 94 -0.03 2.20 12.67
N THR A 95 -1.08 2.71 13.31
CA THR A 95 -2.21 1.90 13.83
C THR A 95 -3.22 1.51 12.76
N ARG A 96 -2.96 1.86 11.50
CA ARG A 96 -3.79 1.51 10.32
C ARG A 96 -3.13 0.43 9.47
N ARG A 97 -1.83 0.52 9.24
CA ARG A 97 -1.09 -0.37 8.33
C ARG A 97 -0.18 -1.25 9.17
N LEU A 98 -0.80 -2.24 9.80
CA LEU A 98 -0.14 -3.05 10.81
C LEU A 98 0.77 -4.12 10.19
N ASN A 99 0.51 -4.54 8.96
CA ASN A 99 1.27 -5.57 8.23
C ASN A 99 1.47 -6.88 9.05
N LEU A 100 0.51 -7.26 9.91
CA LEU A 100 0.66 -8.41 10.82
C LEU A 100 0.70 -9.75 10.09
N HIS A 101 0.12 -9.83 8.89
CA HIS A 101 0.19 -10.99 8.01
C HIS A 101 1.63 -11.35 7.63
N LEU A 102 2.57 -10.40 7.69
CA LEU A 102 3.98 -10.68 7.44
C LEU A 102 4.62 -11.50 8.56
N VAL A 103 4.08 -11.52 9.78
CA VAL A 103 4.70 -12.24 10.92
C VAL A 103 4.75 -13.74 10.66
N GLU A 104 3.63 -14.32 10.20
CA GLU A 104 3.56 -15.73 9.85
C GLU A 104 4.43 -16.05 8.63
N LEU A 105 4.41 -15.18 7.61
CA LEU A 105 5.26 -15.33 6.43
C LEU A 105 6.76 -15.33 6.80
N ILE A 106 7.16 -14.42 7.68
CA ILE A 106 8.53 -14.32 8.20
C ILE A 106 8.92 -15.57 8.96
N GLU A 107 8.06 -16.05 9.86
CA GLU A 107 8.38 -17.23 10.66
C GLU A 107 8.52 -18.48 9.78
N ASN A 108 7.62 -18.67 8.82
CA ASN A 108 7.60 -19.84 7.94
C ASN A 108 8.76 -19.89 6.92
N ASN A 109 9.37 -18.74 6.60
CA ASN A 109 10.40 -18.64 5.56
C ASN A 109 11.74 -18.12 6.08
N ASP A 110 11.93 -18.13 7.41
CA ASP A 110 13.12 -17.61 8.09
C ASP A 110 13.49 -16.17 7.66
N GLY A 111 12.48 -15.31 7.52
CA GLY A 111 12.64 -13.93 7.07
C GLY A 111 11.92 -13.61 5.76
N ILE A 112 12.05 -12.37 5.33
CA ILE A 112 11.46 -11.83 4.10
C ILE A 112 12.37 -10.78 3.47
N ILE A 113 12.11 -10.45 2.20
CA ILE A 113 12.76 -9.36 1.48
C ILE A 113 11.69 -8.33 1.10
N ILE A 114 11.71 -7.15 1.72
CA ILE A 114 10.80 -6.05 1.39
C ILE A 114 11.46 -5.14 0.36
N VAL A 115 10.80 -4.98 -0.79
CA VAL A 115 11.29 -4.19 -1.92
C VAL A 115 10.58 -2.85 -1.98
N ASP A 116 11.36 -1.78 -2.05
CA ASP A 116 10.89 -0.41 -2.27
C ASP A 116 11.96 0.39 -3.03
N SER A 117 11.62 1.60 -3.47
CA SER A 117 12.57 2.50 -4.14
C SER A 117 12.37 3.94 -3.68
N THR A 118 13.29 4.82 -4.06
CA THR A 118 13.19 6.25 -3.76
C THR A 118 13.88 7.07 -4.83
N ARG A 119 13.38 8.28 -5.08
CA ARG A 119 13.99 9.26 -5.99
C ARG A 119 14.94 10.21 -5.27
N ARG A 120 15.50 11.17 -6.03
CA ARG A 120 16.18 12.39 -5.53
C ARG A 120 17.49 12.15 -4.77
N GLY A 121 18.32 11.22 -5.23
CA GLY A 121 19.67 11.01 -4.69
C GLY A 121 19.71 10.52 -3.23
N LYS A 122 18.55 10.16 -2.65
CA LYS A 122 18.48 9.41 -1.39
C LYS A 122 19.02 8.01 -1.63
N ARG A 123 19.73 7.46 -0.64
CA ARG A 123 20.24 6.08 -0.71
C ARG A 123 19.14 5.03 -0.52
N MET A 124 18.13 5.35 0.29
CA MET A 124 17.00 4.46 0.58
C MET A 124 15.78 5.28 1.01
N PRO A 125 14.55 4.78 0.81
CA PRO A 125 13.34 5.43 1.31
C PRO A 125 13.25 5.35 2.84
N ASP A 126 12.58 6.34 3.43
CA ASP A 126 12.37 6.40 4.89
C ASP A 126 11.51 5.23 5.42
N ALA A 127 10.73 4.60 4.53
CA ALA A 127 10.00 3.38 4.82
C ALA A 127 10.94 2.24 5.22
N LEU A 128 12.06 2.07 4.49
CA LEU A 128 13.08 1.07 4.74
C LEU A 128 14.05 1.50 5.85
N SER A 129 14.42 2.78 5.92
CA SER A 129 15.45 3.26 6.85
C SER A 129 14.95 3.41 8.30
N SER A 130 13.67 3.71 8.50
CA SER A 130 13.12 4.08 9.81
C SER A 130 11.77 3.43 10.11
N THR A 131 10.82 3.40 9.16
CA THR A 131 9.47 2.86 9.42
C THR A 131 9.48 1.36 9.72
N ILE A 132 10.14 0.55 8.89
CA ILE A 132 10.26 -0.90 9.12
C ILE A 132 11.05 -1.21 10.40
N PRO A 133 12.18 -0.55 10.70
CA PRO A 133 12.84 -0.67 11.99
C PRO A 133 11.94 -0.42 13.20
N ILE A 134 11.19 0.68 13.19
CA ILE A 134 10.21 0.99 14.26
C ILE A 134 9.18 -0.13 14.37
N TRP A 135 8.66 -0.61 13.23
CA TRP A 135 7.71 -1.71 13.20
C TRP A 135 8.28 -3.00 13.79
N CYS A 136 9.50 -3.39 13.42
CA CYS A 136 10.18 -4.58 13.96
C CYS A 136 10.33 -4.48 15.48
N THR A 137 10.83 -3.36 16.00
CA THR A 137 11.03 -3.18 17.45
C THR A 137 9.72 -3.17 18.22
N VAL A 138 8.66 -2.53 17.69
CA VAL A 138 7.33 -2.53 18.33
C VAL A 138 6.74 -3.94 18.39
N LEU A 139 6.86 -4.71 17.30
CA LEU A 139 6.41 -6.10 17.28
C LEU A 139 7.23 -6.98 18.23
N ASN A 140 8.56 -6.87 18.23
CA ASN A 140 9.41 -7.64 19.14
C ASN A 140 9.06 -7.41 20.60
N LEU A 141 8.91 -6.14 21.02
CA LEU A 141 8.52 -5.79 22.39
C LEU A 141 7.10 -6.27 22.78
N THR A 142 6.24 -6.51 21.79
CA THR A 142 4.85 -6.92 22.03
C THR A 142 4.69 -8.44 21.99
N LEU A 143 5.31 -9.10 21.01
CA LEU A 143 5.18 -10.53 20.74
C LEU A 143 6.22 -11.36 21.50
N LEU A 144 7.42 -10.81 21.74
CA LEU A 144 8.53 -11.46 22.43
C LEU A 144 9.06 -10.61 23.59
N PRO A 145 8.22 -10.21 24.56
CA PRO A 145 8.62 -9.28 25.62
C PRO A 145 9.74 -9.81 26.54
N SER A 146 9.89 -11.13 26.64
CA SER A 146 10.91 -11.78 27.48
C SER A 146 12.27 -11.91 26.77
N ASN A 147 12.35 -11.68 25.46
CA ASN A 147 13.62 -11.78 24.74
C ASN A 147 14.45 -10.49 24.93
N PRO A 148 15.71 -10.57 25.41
CA PRO A 148 16.55 -9.39 25.66
C PRO A 148 16.76 -8.51 24.41
N SER A 149 16.83 -9.12 23.23
CA SER A 149 17.04 -8.40 21.97
C SER A 149 15.80 -7.67 21.46
N SER A 150 14.63 -7.89 22.07
CA SER A 150 13.39 -7.27 21.60
C SER A 150 13.38 -5.74 21.73
N ALA A 151 14.10 -5.20 22.71
CA ALA A 151 14.23 -3.75 22.91
C ALA A 151 15.19 -3.07 21.92
N ASN A 152 15.98 -3.85 21.16
CA ASN A 152 16.98 -3.28 20.27
C ASN A 152 16.32 -2.64 19.05
N LEU A 153 16.56 -1.33 18.88
CA LEU A 153 16.27 -0.61 17.65
C LEU A 153 17.49 -0.68 16.72
N TYR A 154 17.28 -1.21 15.52
CA TYR A 154 18.31 -1.28 14.49
C TYR A 154 18.01 -0.27 13.39
N LEU A 155 18.90 0.70 13.19
CA LEU A 155 18.81 1.70 12.13
C LEU A 155 20.03 1.60 11.20
N PRO A 156 19.95 2.08 9.94
CA PRO A 156 21.10 2.16 9.07
C PRO A 156 22.25 2.96 9.67
N VAL A 157 23.49 2.51 9.43
CA VAL A 157 24.72 3.12 9.98
C VAL A 157 24.94 4.60 9.60
N HIS A 158 24.31 5.08 8.54
CA HIS A 158 24.42 6.47 8.10
C HIS A 158 23.49 7.42 8.86
N LEU A 159 22.53 6.90 9.65
CA LEU A 159 21.68 7.73 10.50
C LEU A 159 22.43 8.12 11.78
N PRO A 160 22.41 9.40 12.19
CA PRO A 160 23.09 9.85 13.40
C PRO A 160 22.61 9.15 14.68
N ALA A 161 23.49 9.01 15.66
CA ALA A 161 23.14 8.48 16.99
C ALA A 161 22.03 9.28 17.69
N THR A 162 21.92 10.59 17.41
CA THR A 162 20.85 11.44 17.91
C THR A 162 19.48 11.01 17.37
N THR A 163 19.40 10.66 16.09
CA THR A 163 18.18 10.10 15.47
C THR A 163 17.81 8.79 16.16
N HIS A 164 18.78 7.91 16.40
CA HIS A 164 18.56 6.65 17.11
C HIS A 164 17.96 6.88 18.50
N SER A 165 18.55 7.78 19.30
CA SER A 165 18.06 8.10 20.64
C SER A 165 16.65 8.70 20.63
N GLN A 166 16.35 9.58 19.67
CA GLN A 166 15.02 10.20 19.53
C GLN A 166 13.95 9.17 19.17
N ILE A 167 14.23 8.25 18.24
CA ILE A 167 13.28 7.20 17.88
C ILE A 167 13.09 6.24 19.05
N CYS A 168 14.18 5.80 19.71
CA CYS A 168 14.13 4.94 20.89
C CYS A 168 13.21 5.50 21.98
N ALA A 169 13.28 6.81 22.25
CA ALA A 169 12.42 7.46 23.24
C ALA A 169 10.91 7.41 22.90
N LEU A 170 10.56 7.26 21.62
CA LEU A 170 9.16 7.17 21.16
C LEU A 170 8.60 5.75 21.19
N ILE A 171 9.45 4.72 21.15
CA ILE A 171 9.05 3.30 21.08
C ILE A 171 8.03 2.90 22.17
N PRO A 172 8.20 3.26 23.46
CA PRO A 172 7.21 2.88 24.49
C PRO A 172 5.80 3.39 24.20
N GLY A 173 5.68 4.62 23.67
CA GLY A 173 4.40 5.21 23.28
C GLY A 173 3.78 4.50 22.07
N PHE A 174 4.61 4.02 21.14
CA PHE A 174 4.14 3.20 20.02
C PHE A 174 3.66 1.83 20.46
N VAL A 175 4.39 1.16 21.37
CA VAL A 175 3.96 -0.12 21.96
C VAL A 175 2.63 0.05 22.70
N ALA A 176 2.48 1.09 23.52
CA ALA A 176 1.23 1.39 24.20
C ALA A 176 0.07 1.62 23.21
N SER A 177 0.32 2.37 22.14
CA SER A 177 -0.68 2.63 21.09
C SER A 177 -1.08 1.36 20.34
N PHE A 178 -0.13 0.43 20.12
CA PHE A 178 -0.40 -0.86 19.48
C PHE A 178 -1.21 -1.79 20.39
N LYS A 179 -0.81 -1.93 21.66
CA LYS A 179 -1.55 -2.72 22.65
C LYS A 179 -2.96 -2.21 22.89
N ALA A 180 -3.18 -0.90 22.83
CA ALA A 180 -4.51 -0.29 22.94
C ALA A 180 -5.48 -0.67 21.81
N LEU A 181 -5.00 -1.27 20.70
CA LEU A 181 -5.87 -1.80 19.66
C LEU A 181 -6.57 -3.10 20.08
N ASN A 182 -6.07 -3.80 21.10
CA ASN A 182 -6.64 -5.04 21.65
C ASN A 182 -6.94 -6.11 20.57
N LEU A 183 -5.96 -6.34 19.70
CA LEU A 183 -6.08 -7.30 18.59
C LEU A 183 -5.65 -8.70 19.02
N ASN A 184 -6.17 -9.72 18.33
CA ASN A 184 -5.62 -11.06 18.39
C ASN A 184 -4.28 -11.07 17.65
N LEU A 185 -3.19 -11.05 18.41
CA LEU A 185 -1.83 -10.97 17.87
C LEU A 185 -1.31 -12.36 17.47
N PRO A 186 -0.47 -12.45 16.42
CA PRO A 186 0.17 -13.71 16.04
C PRO A 186 1.11 -14.18 17.15
N THR A 187 1.03 -15.47 17.48
CA THR A 187 1.83 -16.12 18.54
C THR A 187 2.94 -17.02 17.99
N CYS A 188 3.03 -17.14 16.66
CA CYS A 188 3.96 -18.05 16.00
C CYS A 188 5.42 -17.56 15.99
N LEU A 189 5.66 -16.25 16.16
CA LEU A 189 7.01 -15.70 16.07
C LEU A 189 7.90 -16.24 17.20
N THR A 190 9.00 -16.91 16.86
CA THR A 190 9.88 -17.53 17.86
C THR A 190 11.16 -16.74 18.14
N LYS A 191 11.61 -15.93 17.17
CA LYS A 191 12.83 -15.10 17.26
C LYS A 191 12.51 -13.64 16.91
N PRO A 192 13.23 -12.65 17.50
CA PRO A 192 13.00 -11.25 17.21
C PRO A 192 13.23 -10.93 15.73
N LEU A 193 12.43 -10.01 15.19
CA LEU A 193 12.59 -9.44 13.87
C LEU A 193 13.79 -8.49 13.85
N ARG A 194 14.65 -8.58 12.82
CA ARG A 194 15.79 -7.69 12.67
C ARG A 194 15.91 -7.16 11.24
N PRO A 195 15.86 -5.83 11.02
CA PRO A 195 16.03 -5.27 9.69
C PRO A 195 17.49 -5.31 9.23
N PHE A 196 17.69 -5.55 7.94
CA PHE A 196 18.96 -5.43 7.21
C PHE A 196 18.74 -4.59 5.97
N TRP A 197 19.74 -3.88 5.47
CA TRP A 197 19.58 -3.01 4.31
C TRP A 197 20.47 -3.45 3.17
N VAL A 198 19.87 -3.59 1.99
CA VAL A 198 20.55 -3.98 0.77
C VAL A 198 20.24 -2.95 -0.30
N THR A 199 21.26 -2.49 -0.99
CA THR A 199 21.20 -1.53 -2.10
C THR A 199 22.06 -2.04 -3.25
N PRO A 200 21.97 -1.50 -4.46
CA PRO A 200 22.84 -1.90 -5.58
C PRO A 200 24.35 -1.74 -5.28
N ASP A 201 24.72 -0.82 -4.39
CA ASP A 201 26.11 -0.67 -3.92
C ASP A 201 26.58 -1.78 -2.95
N SER A 202 25.69 -2.68 -2.51
CA SER A 202 25.99 -3.68 -1.48
C SER A 202 26.55 -4.96 -2.10
N SER A 203 27.57 -5.55 -1.47
CA SER A 203 27.99 -6.91 -1.79
C SER A 203 26.93 -7.90 -1.31
N LEU A 204 26.41 -8.72 -2.22
CA LEU A 204 25.46 -9.77 -1.89
C LEU A 204 26.20 -10.96 -1.23
N PRO A 205 25.62 -11.56 -0.18
CA PRO A 205 26.23 -12.70 0.49
C PRO A 205 26.23 -13.94 -0.41
N SER A 206 27.16 -14.87 -0.16
CA SER A 206 27.04 -16.22 -0.68
C SER A 206 25.98 -17.01 0.12
N VAL A 207 25.47 -18.09 -0.47
CA VAL A 207 24.50 -18.97 0.21
C VAL A 207 25.06 -19.49 1.54
N GLN A 208 26.38 -19.76 1.61
CA GLN A 208 27.04 -20.23 2.83
C GLN A 208 27.03 -19.18 3.93
N ASP A 209 27.25 -17.89 3.60
CA ASP A 209 27.24 -16.79 4.57
C ASP A 209 25.86 -16.67 5.25
N THR A 210 24.78 -16.84 4.49
CA THR A 210 23.42 -16.65 5.03
C THR A 210 22.94 -17.77 5.96
N SER A 211 23.61 -18.93 5.98
CA SER A 211 23.16 -20.11 6.72
C SER A 211 23.33 -20.03 8.24
N SER A 212 24.25 -19.20 8.74
CA SER A 212 24.54 -19.06 10.19
C SER A 212 24.32 -17.65 10.74
N ILE A 213 24.27 -16.63 9.88
CA ILE A 213 24.11 -15.22 10.31
C ILE A 213 22.74 -14.99 10.99
N PHE A 214 21.73 -15.79 10.65
CA PHE A 214 20.33 -15.55 11.01
C PHE A 214 19.81 -16.48 12.12
N ASP A 215 20.71 -17.14 12.85
CA ASP A 215 20.32 -18.11 13.88
C ASP A 215 19.62 -17.47 15.09
N ASP A 216 19.85 -16.20 15.40
CA ASP A 216 19.30 -15.56 16.60
C ASP A 216 18.09 -14.65 16.33
N PHE A 217 17.70 -14.45 15.07
CA PHE A 217 16.66 -13.49 14.69
C PHE A 217 16.05 -13.82 13.33
N ARG A 218 14.85 -13.30 13.05
CA ARG A 218 14.24 -13.37 11.72
C ARG A 218 14.61 -12.13 10.91
N PRO A 219 15.39 -12.25 9.82
CA PRO A 219 15.81 -11.10 9.03
C PRO A 219 14.66 -10.50 8.22
N VAL A 220 14.53 -9.18 8.28
CA VAL A 220 13.68 -8.38 7.40
C VAL A 220 14.60 -7.61 6.46
N ILE A 221 14.89 -8.19 5.30
CA ILE A 221 15.80 -7.61 4.32
C ILE A 221 15.10 -6.45 3.61
N CYS A 222 15.51 -5.22 3.91
CA CYS A 222 15.03 -4.00 3.30
C CYS A 222 15.83 -3.71 2.02
N CYS A 223 15.30 -4.14 0.89
CA CYS A 223 15.91 -3.99 -0.43
C CYS A 223 15.48 -2.66 -1.06
N THR A 224 16.42 -1.74 -1.24
CA THR A 224 16.22 -0.58 -2.12
C THR A 224 16.55 -1.01 -3.54
N ALA A 225 15.54 -1.07 -4.42
CA ALA A 225 15.72 -1.58 -5.78
C ALA A 225 16.66 -0.70 -6.62
N SER A 226 16.42 0.61 -6.60
CA SER A 226 17.16 1.54 -7.45
C SER A 226 18.53 1.94 -6.92
N ARG A 227 19.50 2.08 -7.83
CA ARG A 227 20.83 2.60 -7.46
C ARG A 227 20.73 4.09 -7.16
N ARG A 228 21.63 4.56 -6.29
CA ARG A 228 21.71 5.98 -5.95
C ARG A 228 22.41 6.73 -7.08
N VAL A 229 21.72 7.70 -7.66
CA VAL A 229 22.32 8.66 -8.60
C VAL A 229 22.83 9.87 -7.81
N VAL A 230 24.13 10.16 -7.93
CA VAL A 230 24.77 11.30 -7.26
C VAL A 230 25.02 12.39 -8.31
N GLY A 231 24.18 13.42 -8.31
CA GLY A 231 24.26 14.51 -9.30
C GLY A 231 23.01 14.59 -10.17
N SER A 232 23.20 14.78 -11.48
CA SER A 232 22.10 14.88 -12.45
C SER A 232 21.78 13.51 -13.06
N GLU A 233 20.50 13.14 -13.12
CA GLU A 233 20.03 11.96 -13.86
C GLU A 233 20.42 12.01 -15.36
N MET A 234 20.78 13.19 -15.87
CA MET A 234 21.25 13.40 -17.24
C MET A 234 22.57 12.68 -17.55
N ASP A 235 23.43 12.50 -16.54
CA ASP A 235 24.76 11.91 -16.72
C ASP A 235 24.73 10.37 -16.69
N GLU A 236 23.55 9.79 -16.46
CA GLU A 236 23.35 8.37 -16.15
C GLU A 236 22.90 7.54 -17.36
N GLY A 237 23.11 8.06 -18.58
CA GLY A 237 22.82 7.33 -19.82
C GLY A 237 21.34 6.98 -20.00
N GLY A 238 20.43 7.77 -19.43
CA GLY A 238 18.99 7.52 -19.48
C GLY A 238 18.43 6.70 -18.30
N TYR A 239 19.26 6.25 -17.36
CA TYR A 239 18.78 5.61 -16.14
C TYR A 239 18.09 6.61 -15.20
N ILE A 240 16.94 6.23 -14.64
CA ILE A 240 16.15 7.04 -13.70
C ILE A 240 16.04 6.30 -12.38
N GLN A 241 16.67 6.86 -11.35
CA GLN A 241 16.54 6.33 -9.98
C GLN A 241 15.07 6.40 -9.51
N GLY A 242 14.55 5.28 -9.01
CA GLY A 242 13.19 5.20 -8.47
C GLY A 242 12.15 5.46 -9.56
N ALA A 243 12.36 4.90 -10.76
CA ALA A 243 11.53 5.15 -11.93
C ALA A 243 10.04 4.84 -11.71
N ALA A 244 9.74 3.84 -10.86
CA ALA A 244 8.37 3.47 -10.47
C ALA A 244 7.81 4.25 -9.27
N ASP A 245 8.53 5.22 -8.71
CA ASP A 245 7.94 6.16 -7.77
C ASP A 245 7.24 7.29 -8.55
N ASP A 246 6.15 7.81 -7.98
CA ASP A 246 5.27 8.80 -8.61
C ASP A 246 4.73 8.38 -10.00
N THR A 247 4.36 7.11 -10.18
CA THR A 247 3.80 6.58 -11.45
C THR A 247 2.58 7.34 -11.94
N GLU A 248 1.83 7.97 -11.04
CA GLU A 248 0.73 8.89 -11.37
C GLU A 248 1.11 10.04 -12.33
N MET A 249 2.41 10.35 -12.45
CA MET A 249 2.91 11.45 -13.29
C MET A 249 3.29 11.04 -14.72
N TRP A 250 3.45 9.73 -14.99
CA TRP A 250 4.02 9.27 -16.27
C TRP A 250 3.44 7.96 -16.80
N ALA A 251 2.84 7.13 -15.95
CA ALA A 251 2.50 5.75 -16.32
C ALA A 251 1.24 5.65 -17.19
N HIS A 252 0.49 6.73 -17.42
CA HIS A 252 -0.75 6.71 -18.21
C HIS A 252 -1.72 5.58 -17.78
N ASP A 253 -1.92 5.44 -16.46
CA ASP A 253 -2.72 4.37 -15.83
C ASP A 253 -2.19 2.93 -16.01
N LEU A 254 -1.00 2.75 -16.60
CA LEU A 254 -0.29 1.47 -16.60
C LEU A 254 -0.06 1.00 -15.15
N THR A 255 -0.40 -0.25 -14.90
CA THR A 255 -0.20 -0.89 -13.59
C THR A 255 0.97 -1.87 -13.65
N ALA A 256 1.58 -2.16 -12.49
CA ALA A 256 2.70 -3.11 -12.44
C ALA A 256 2.38 -4.50 -13.05
N PRO A 257 1.20 -5.13 -12.81
CA PRO A 257 0.87 -6.38 -13.49
C PRO A 257 0.82 -6.24 -15.02
N LEU A 258 0.19 -5.18 -15.54
CA LEU A 258 0.14 -4.92 -16.99
C LEU A 258 1.51 -4.65 -17.59
N PHE A 259 2.39 -3.96 -16.84
CA PHE A 259 3.78 -3.77 -17.24
C PHE A 259 4.49 -5.12 -17.41
N TRP A 260 4.39 -6.01 -16.42
CA TRP A 260 5.04 -7.32 -16.47
C TRP A 260 4.48 -8.23 -17.55
N GLU A 261 3.16 -8.22 -17.76
CA GLU A 261 2.49 -8.99 -18.82
C GLU A 261 2.93 -8.57 -20.23
N ASN A 262 3.32 -7.30 -20.43
CA ASN A 262 3.56 -6.71 -21.75
C ASN A 262 4.96 -6.09 -21.88
N ILE A 263 5.91 -6.49 -21.03
CA ILE A 263 7.21 -5.83 -20.88
C ILE A 263 8.00 -5.78 -22.20
N ASP A 264 7.99 -6.87 -22.96
CA ASP A 264 8.68 -6.97 -24.24
C ASP A 264 8.11 -6.02 -25.30
N GLU A 265 6.78 -5.88 -25.37
CA GLU A 265 6.09 -4.97 -26.30
C GLU A 265 6.36 -3.52 -25.90
N LEU A 266 6.23 -3.22 -24.61
CA LEU A 266 6.47 -1.89 -24.04
C LEU A 266 7.92 -1.42 -24.28
N LEU A 267 8.92 -2.29 -24.05
CA LEU A 267 10.33 -1.92 -24.24
C LEU A 267 10.73 -1.82 -25.71
N LYS A 268 10.03 -2.46 -26.65
CA LYS A 268 10.32 -2.35 -28.10
C LYS A 268 9.61 -1.16 -28.77
N THR A 269 8.58 -0.62 -28.12
CA THR A 269 7.75 0.44 -28.71
C THR A 269 8.47 1.79 -28.66
N PRO A 270 8.50 2.55 -29.77
CA PRO A 270 9.07 3.90 -29.80
C PRO A 270 8.36 4.84 -28.81
N GLU A 271 9.12 5.79 -28.23
CA GLU A 271 8.59 6.74 -27.22
C GLU A 271 7.32 7.47 -27.67
N ALA A 272 7.22 7.82 -28.96
CA ALA A 272 6.07 8.53 -29.51
C ALA A 272 4.77 7.68 -29.52
N GLU A 273 4.89 6.36 -29.58
CA GLU A 273 3.76 5.41 -29.67
C GLU A 273 3.39 4.80 -28.31
N LEU A 274 4.26 4.96 -27.29
CA LEU A 274 4.03 4.41 -25.95
C LEU A 274 2.72 4.86 -25.28
N PRO A 275 2.33 6.15 -25.31
CA PRO A 275 1.07 6.57 -24.69
C PRO A 275 -0.17 5.89 -25.27
N ASP A 276 -0.18 5.69 -26.59
CA ASP A 276 -1.30 5.05 -27.31
C ASP A 276 -1.32 3.54 -27.04
N LEU A 277 -0.16 2.90 -27.03
CA LEU A 277 -0.02 1.50 -26.63
C LEU A 277 -0.53 1.28 -25.20
N ILE A 278 -0.07 2.09 -24.25
CA ILE A 278 -0.49 1.96 -22.84
C ILE A 278 -2.00 2.15 -22.72
N SER A 279 -2.56 3.16 -23.39
CA SER A 279 -4.01 3.42 -23.39
C SER A 279 -4.80 2.23 -23.92
N ARG A 280 -4.32 1.58 -24.98
CA ARG A 280 -4.91 0.35 -25.53
C ARG A 280 -4.84 -0.79 -24.53
N LEU A 281 -3.66 -1.09 -23.96
CA LEU A 281 -3.48 -2.17 -22.98
C LEU A 281 -4.38 -1.99 -21.75
N VAL A 282 -4.49 -0.77 -21.23
CA VAL A 282 -5.38 -0.44 -20.10
C VAL A 282 -6.85 -0.64 -20.49
N GLY A 283 -7.26 -0.20 -21.68
CA GLY A 283 -8.62 -0.38 -22.20
C GLY A 283 -8.98 -1.85 -22.39
N ASP A 284 -8.09 -2.63 -23.01
CA ASP A 284 -8.27 -4.07 -23.27
C ASP A 284 -8.38 -4.85 -21.95
N HIS A 285 -7.52 -4.51 -20.97
CA HIS A 285 -7.58 -5.12 -19.64
C HIS A 285 -8.87 -4.77 -18.90
N ALA A 286 -9.35 -3.52 -18.99
CA ALA A 286 -10.61 -3.11 -18.39
C ALA A 286 -11.81 -3.83 -19.04
N ALA A 287 -11.78 -4.05 -20.35
CA ALA A 287 -12.82 -4.79 -21.07
C ALA A 287 -12.80 -6.30 -20.79
N SER A 288 -11.61 -6.88 -20.59
CA SER A 288 -11.43 -8.30 -20.25
C SER A 288 -11.72 -8.61 -18.79
N LYS A 289 -11.69 -7.62 -17.89
CA LYS A 289 -12.02 -7.80 -16.47
C LYS A 289 -13.50 -8.10 -16.27
N LYS A 290 -13.82 -9.39 -16.31
CA LYS A 290 -14.98 -9.96 -15.63
C LYS A 290 -14.59 -10.29 -14.19
N ASP A 291 -14.15 -9.30 -13.43
CA ASP A 291 -13.76 -9.49 -12.04
C ASP A 291 -15.03 -9.90 -11.26
N GLU A 292 -15.26 -11.20 -11.09
CA GLU A 292 -16.11 -11.71 -10.01
C GLU A 292 -15.37 -11.38 -8.72
N GLY A 293 -15.51 -10.13 -8.29
CA GLY A 293 -14.71 -9.57 -7.21
C GLY A 293 -14.74 -10.48 -6.00
N THR A 294 -13.61 -11.15 -5.71
CA THR A 294 -13.55 -12.12 -4.61
C THR A 294 -13.99 -11.45 -3.33
N GLN A 295 -15.11 -11.92 -2.79
CA GLN A 295 -15.68 -11.41 -1.57
C GLN A 295 -14.72 -11.72 -0.41
N VAL A 296 -14.22 -10.67 0.22
CA VAL A 296 -13.35 -10.78 1.40
C VAL A 296 -14.20 -10.69 2.64
N LYS A 297 -14.25 -11.78 3.39
CA LYS A 297 -14.94 -11.86 4.68
C LYS A 297 -14.15 -11.11 5.75
N LEU A 298 -14.76 -10.07 6.34
CA LEU A 298 -14.15 -9.27 7.42
C LEU A 298 -14.53 -9.79 8.80
N THR A 299 -15.79 -10.17 8.96
CA THR A 299 -16.35 -10.79 10.17
C THR A 299 -17.32 -11.90 9.75
N GLN A 300 -17.98 -12.56 10.71
CA GLN A 300 -19.01 -13.55 10.40
C GLN A 300 -20.13 -12.99 9.50
N ASN A 301 -20.51 -11.73 9.70
CA ASN A 301 -21.68 -11.09 9.09
C ASN A 301 -21.35 -10.05 8.03
N LEU A 302 -20.08 -9.65 7.90
CA LEU A 302 -19.67 -8.51 7.08
C LEU A 302 -18.56 -8.89 6.12
N SER A 303 -18.75 -8.53 4.84
CA SER A 303 -17.76 -8.74 3.79
C SER A 303 -17.62 -7.51 2.90
N VAL A 304 -16.49 -7.41 2.20
CA VAL A 304 -16.23 -6.39 1.18
C VAL A 304 -15.80 -7.02 -0.13
N CYS A 305 -16.06 -6.35 -1.25
CA CYS A 305 -15.59 -6.80 -2.57
C CYS A 305 -15.38 -5.60 -3.52
N PRO A 306 -14.59 -5.76 -4.58
CA PRO A 306 -14.60 -4.83 -5.70
C PRO A 306 -15.89 -4.96 -6.53
N LEU A 307 -16.20 -3.95 -7.32
CA LEU A 307 -17.27 -4.04 -8.32
C LEU A 307 -16.76 -4.76 -9.58
N PRO A 308 -17.64 -5.45 -10.34
CA PRO A 308 -19.09 -5.63 -10.13
C PRO A 308 -19.43 -6.65 -9.03
N LEU A 309 -20.53 -6.41 -8.31
CA LEU A 309 -21.05 -7.34 -7.30
C LEU A 309 -22.14 -8.22 -7.93
N PRO A 310 -21.99 -9.56 -8.01
CA PRO A 310 -23.02 -10.45 -8.55
C PRO A 310 -24.32 -10.41 -7.73
N ALA A 311 -25.43 -10.80 -8.37
CA ALA A 311 -26.74 -10.78 -7.72
C ALA A 311 -26.90 -11.96 -6.76
N ASN A 312 -27.07 -11.67 -5.47
CA ASN A 312 -27.38 -12.67 -4.46
C ASN A 312 -28.51 -12.15 -3.54
N PRO A 313 -29.70 -12.79 -3.53
CA PRO A 313 -30.83 -12.35 -2.72
C PRO A 313 -30.70 -12.73 -1.24
N LEU A 314 -29.74 -13.59 -0.86
CA LEU A 314 -29.56 -14.10 0.50
C LEU A 314 -28.72 -13.16 1.39
N GLU A 315 -28.27 -12.03 0.85
CA GLU A 315 -27.42 -11.07 1.55
C GLU A 315 -27.88 -9.63 1.27
N CYS A 316 -27.59 -8.76 2.23
CA CYS A 316 -27.75 -7.32 2.08
C CYS A 316 -26.58 -6.75 1.30
N ARG A 317 -26.87 -6.15 0.14
CA ARG A 317 -25.89 -5.64 -0.81
C ARG A 317 -25.90 -4.12 -0.79
N ILE A 318 -24.77 -3.55 -0.40
CA ILE A 318 -24.56 -2.09 -0.34
C ILE A 318 -23.46 -1.74 -1.33
N VAL A 319 -23.84 -1.14 -2.45
CA VAL A 319 -22.94 -0.79 -3.53
C VAL A 319 -22.66 0.72 -3.51
N ILE A 320 -21.38 1.09 -3.43
CA ILE A 320 -20.91 2.46 -3.51
C ILE A 320 -20.32 2.71 -4.91
N THR A 321 -21.02 3.50 -5.72
CA THR A 321 -20.64 3.81 -7.10
C THR A 321 -19.99 5.17 -7.24
N GLN A 322 -19.26 5.34 -8.35
CA GLN A 322 -18.58 6.59 -8.70
C GLN A 322 -19.51 7.67 -9.27
N ASP A 323 -20.73 7.32 -9.65
CA ASP A 323 -21.73 8.28 -10.09
C ASP A 323 -22.25 9.08 -8.89
N SER A 324 -22.79 10.28 -9.13
CA SER A 324 -23.49 11.03 -8.09
C SER A 324 -24.99 10.86 -8.29
N THR A 325 -25.67 10.24 -7.33
CA THR A 325 -27.11 9.93 -7.45
C THR A 325 -27.90 10.51 -6.27
N PRO A 326 -29.16 10.96 -6.48
CA PRO A 326 -30.03 11.42 -5.41
C PRO A 326 -30.34 10.32 -4.38
N LYS A 327 -30.38 10.67 -3.09
CA LYS A 327 -30.54 9.73 -1.96
C LYS A 327 -31.83 8.91 -2.00
N ASP A 328 -32.91 9.53 -2.46
CA ASP A 328 -34.21 8.92 -2.70
C ASP A 328 -34.17 7.77 -3.71
N SER A 329 -33.17 7.75 -4.60
CA SER A 329 -32.99 6.71 -5.60
C SER A 329 -32.11 5.52 -5.15
N TRP A 330 -31.50 5.58 -3.97
CA TRP A 330 -30.46 4.62 -3.56
C TRP A 330 -31.01 3.24 -3.22
N ILE A 331 -32.18 3.17 -2.58
CA ILE A 331 -32.79 1.89 -2.19
C ILE A 331 -33.44 1.27 -3.43
N LYS A 332 -32.91 0.15 -3.90
CA LYS A 332 -33.42 -0.58 -5.07
C LYS A 332 -34.34 -1.72 -4.67
N SER A 333 -34.08 -2.34 -3.52
CA SER A 333 -34.94 -3.37 -2.92
C SER A 333 -34.73 -3.44 -1.40
N LYS A 334 -35.43 -4.34 -0.71
CA LYS A 334 -35.23 -4.59 0.74
C LYS A 334 -33.81 -5.06 1.10
N THR A 335 -33.10 -5.65 0.14
CA THR A 335 -31.77 -6.23 0.34
C THR A 335 -30.71 -5.59 -0.55
N TYR A 336 -31.06 -4.57 -1.35
CA TYR A 336 -30.14 -3.92 -2.27
C TYR A 336 -30.21 -2.39 -2.19
N MET A 337 -29.07 -1.79 -1.87
CA MET A 337 -28.83 -0.35 -1.93
C MET A 337 -27.67 -0.06 -2.90
N GLN A 338 -27.87 0.94 -3.75
CA GLN A 338 -26.85 1.47 -4.66
C GLN A 338 -26.72 2.98 -4.42
N ALA A 339 -25.69 3.37 -3.67
CA ALA A 339 -25.40 4.77 -3.37
C ALA A 339 -24.32 5.32 -4.31
N GLY A 340 -24.66 6.33 -5.09
CA GLY A 340 -23.70 7.06 -5.91
C GLY A 340 -23.14 8.26 -5.17
N LEU A 341 -21.87 8.16 -4.75
CA LEU A 341 -21.21 9.19 -3.92
C LEU A 341 -20.27 10.11 -4.70
N GLY A 342 -20.05 9.87 -5.99
CA GLY A 342 -19.07 10.59 -6.81
C GLY A 342 -17.69 9.92 -6.81
N LYS A 343 -16.68 10.64 -7.32
CA LYS A 343 -15.29 10.14 -7.49
C LYS A 343 -14.33 10.67 -6.41
N ASN A 344 -13.30 9.88 -6.11
CA ASN A 344 -12.12 10.31 -5.34
C ASN A 344 -12.47 11.01 -4.00
N LYS A 345 -11.83 12.15 -3.72
CA LYS A 345 -12.03 12.93 -2.48
C LYS A 345 -13.47 13.41 -2.29
N LEU A 346 -14.21 13.63 -3.39
CA LEU A 346 -15.63 14.01 -3.32
C LEU A 346 -16.45 12.87 -2.73
N ALA A 347 -16.19 11.63 -3.15
CA ALA A 347 -16.82 10.44 -2.60
C ALA A 347 -16.57 10.30 -1.10
N SER A 348 -15.31 10.43 -0.67
CA SER A 348 -14.97 10.40 0.76
C SER A 348 -15.66 11.50 1.55
N ARG A 349 -15.82 12.70 0.99
CA ARG A 349 -16.54 13.81 1.65
C ARG A 349 -18.04 13.50 1.79
N ASN A 350 -18.67 13.07 0.70
CA ASN A 350 -20.09 12.73 0.67
C ASN A 350 -20.43 11.53 1.54
N LEU A 351 -19.46 10.63 1.78
CA LEU A 351 -19.63 9.48 2.67
C LEU A 351 -20.13 9.90 4.06
N ARG A 352 -19.60 10.99 4.64
CA ARG A 352 -20.00 11.46 5.98
C ARG A 352 -21.51 11.65 6.12
N THR A 353 -22.14 12.29 5.14
CA THR A 353 -23.58 12.58 5.15
C THR A 353 -24.45 11.41 4.65
N SER A 354 -23.81 10.36 4.16
CA SER A 354 -24.46 9.18 3.57
C SER A 354 -24.50 7.99 4.54
N LEU A 355 -23.50 7.89 5.44
CA LEU A 355 -23.38 6.82 6.42
C LEU A 355 -24.63 6.57 7.29
N PRO A 356 -25.42 7.55 7.75
CA PRO A 356 -26.62 7.27 8.53
C PRO A 356 -27.71 6.56 7.74
N GLU A 357 -27.90 6.92 6.47
CA GLU A 357 -28.85 6.24 5.59
C GLU A 357 -28.39 4.82 5.27
N ILE A 358 -27.09 4.65 5.01
CA ILE A 358 -26.48 3.35 4.75
C ILE A 358 -26.57 2.44 5.98
N CYS A 359 -26.18 2.92 7.15
CA CYS A 359 -26.28 2.18 8.41
C CYS A 359 -27.74 1.93 8.79
N GLY A 360 -28.65 2.87 8.54
CA GLY A 360 -30.08 2.69 8.77
C GLY A 360 -30.71 1.63 7.87
N PHE A 361 -30.27 1.54 6.61
CA PHE A 361 -30.67 0.48 5.69
C PHE A 361 -30.16 -0.89 6.16
N ALA A 362 -28.88 -0.99 6.51
CA ALA A 362 -28.29 -2.20 7.07
C ALA A 362 -28.99 -2.64 8.38
N ALA A 363 -29.33 -1.70 9.26
CA ALA A 363 -30.06 -1.97 10.50
C ALA A 363 -31.46 -2.56 10.23
N LYS A 364 -32.20 -1.99 9.28
CA LYS A 364 -33.53 -2.50 8.88
C LYS A 364 -33.45 -3.92 8.34
N TYR A 365 -32.42 -4.23 7.53
CA TYR A 365 -32.18 -5.57 7.05
C TYR A 365 -31.92 -6.55 8.20
N LEU A 366 -30.98 -6.22 9.10
CA LEU A 366 -30.64 -7.06 10.25
C LEU A 366 -31.82 -7.29 11.19
N ALA A 367 -32.68 -6.28 11.39
CA ALA A 367 -33.89 -6.41 12.19
C ALA A 367 -34.97 -7.32 11.55
N SER A 368 -34.92 -7.50 10.23
CA SER A 368 -35.84 -8.39 9.50
C SER A 368 -35.35 -9.84 9.37
N ALA A 369 -34.09 -10.10 9.71
CA ALA A 369 -33.49 -11.43 9.62
C ALA A 369 -33.95 -12.30 10.80
N THR A 370 -34.56 -13.44 10.50
CA THR A 370 -35.02 -14.41 11.52
C THR A 370 -33.96 -15.44 11.87
N GLU A 371 -33.07 -15.75 10.92
CA GLU A 371 -32.00 -16.74 11.08
C GLU A 371 -30.60 -16.11 10.98
N PRO A 372 -29.58 -16.62 11.71
CA PRO A 372 -28.21 -16.11 11.64
C PRO A 372 -27.63 -16.09 10.22
N ASP A 373 -27.95 -17.08 9.39
CA ASP A 373 -27.46 -17.18 8.00
C ASP A 373 -28.03 -16.11 7.06
N GLN A 374 -29.07 -15.39 7.51
CA GLN A 374 -29.68 -14.26 6.82
C GLN A 374 -29.11 -12.92 7.27
N GLN A 375 -28.13 -12.89 8.18
CA GLN A 375 -27.54 -11.65 8.71
C GLN A 375 -26.24 -11.28 7.99
N ARG A 376 -26.17 -11.50 6.67
CA ARG A 376 -24.98 -11.24 5.85
C ARG A 376 -25.08 -9.90 5.13
N ILE A 377 -24.06 -9.07 5.27
CA ILE A 377 -23.93 -7.77 4.61
C ILE A 377 -22.66 -7.78 3.76
N VAL A 378 -22.80 -7.39 2.49
CA VAL A 378 -21.69 -7.20 1.56
C VAL A 378 -21.65 -5.76 1.10
N VAL A 379 -20.49 -5.14 1.25
CA VAL A 379 -20.25 -3.77 0.83
C VAL A 379 -19.27 -3.74 -0.33
N ALA A 380 -19.69 -3.18 -1.46
CA ALA A 380 -18.87 -3.09 -2.65
C ALA A 380 -18.52 -1.64 -3.01
N CYS A 381 -17.32 -1.42 -3.53
CA CYS A 381 -16.93 -0.20 -4.24
C CYS A 381 -15.95 -0.57 -5.35
N GLU A 382 -15.60 0.35 -6.24
CA GLU A 382 -14.72 0.09 -7.40
C GLU A 382 -13.52 -0.83 -7.09
N SER A 383 -12.69 -0.47 -6.11
CA SER A 383 -11.48 -1.21 -5.77
C SER A 383 -11.67 -2.29 -4.71
N GLY A 384 -12.81 -2.30 -4.01
CA GLY A 384 -13.02 -3.09 -2.79
C GLY A 384 -12.14 -2.70 -1.59
N ARG A 385 -11.25 -1.70 -1.70
CA ARG A 385 -10.18 -1.42 -0.73
C ARG A 385 -10.31 -0.10 0.04
N ASP A 386 -11.20 0.81 -0.37
CA ASP A 386 -11.35 2.14 0.25
C ASP A 386 -12.74 2.42 0.82
N LEU A 387 -13.69 2.86 -0.01
CA LEU A 387 -15.02 3.27 0.45
C LEU A 387 -15.81 2.11 1.05
N SER A 388 -15.74 0.92 0.44
CA SER A 388 -16.35 -0.30 0.97
C SER A 388 -15.82 -0.63 2.37
N VAL A 389 -14.52 -0.52 2.58
CA VAL A 389 -13.85 -0.71 3.88
C VAL A 389 -14.29 0.35 4.89
N GLY A 390 -14.43 1.61 4.46
CA GLY A 390 -14.92 2.70 5.31
C GLY A 390 -16.38 2.50 5.77
N VAL A 391 -17.26 2.10 4.85
CA VAL A 391 -18.66 1.76 5.16
C VAL A 391 -18.74 0.52 6.04
N ALA A 392 -17.94 -0.52 5.73
CA ALA A 392 -17.86 -1.71 6.55
C ALA A 392 -17.38 -1.40 7.97
N LEU A 393 -16.39 -0.53 8.14
CA LEU A 393 -15.96 -0.05 9.45
C LEU A 393 -17.09 0.67 10.20
N ALA A 394 -17.82 1.56 9.52
CA ALA A 394 -18.95 2.26 10.13
C ALA A 394 -20.05 1.29 10.58
N ILE A 395 -20.42 0.32 9.73
CA ILE A 395 -21.39 -0.74 10.04
C ILE A 395 -20.90 -1.59 11.21
N SER A 396 -19.63 -2.03 11.19
CA SER A 396 -19.02 -2.83 12.25
C SER A 396 -19.05 -2.11 13.60
N CYS A 397 -18.69 -0.83 13.63
CA CYS A 397 -18.77 -0.02 14.85
C CYS A 397 -20.23 0.17 15.31
N TYR A 398 -21.11 0.55 14.39
CA TYR A 398 -22.45 1.05 14.72
C TYR A 398 -23.46 -0.06 15.03
N LEU A 399 -23.42 -1.18 14.31
CA LEU A 399 -24.43 -2.23 14.37
C LEU A 399 -24.00 -3.49 15.12
N PHE A 400 -22.72 -3.64 15.45
CA PHE A 400 -22.21 -4.83 16.12
C PHE A 400 -21.53 -4.49 17.47
N ASP A 401 -21.58 -5.44 18.40
CA ASP A 401 -20.81 -5.39 19.65
C ASP A 401 -19.45 -6.08 19.50
N ASP A 402 -18.66 -6.13 20.57
CA ASP A 402 -17.28 -6.65 20.54
C ASP A 402 -17.22 -8.16 20.27
N ASP A 403 -18.29 -8.88 20.61
CA ASP A 403 -18.45 -10.31 20.33
C ASP A 403 -19.00 -10.59 18.91
N GLY A 404 -19.34 -9.54 18.16
CA GLY A 404 -19.87 -9.64 16.80
C GLY A 404 -21.37 -9.87 16.73
N ASN A 405 -22.10 -9.74 17.83
CA ASN A 405 -23.56 -9.82 17.85
C ASN A 405 -24.18 -8.49 17.40
N ILE A 406 -25.42 -8.57 16.89
CA ILE A 406 -26.18 -7.38 16.52
C ILE A 406 -26.49 -6.56 17.79
N ARG A 407 -26.12 -5.29 17.75
CA ARG A 407 -26.34 -4.35 18.84
C ARG A 407 -27.83 -4.02 18.98
N LYS A 408 -28.38 -4.22 20.19
CA LYS A 408 -29.80 -3.95 20.50
C LYS A 408 -30.15 -2.46 20.52
N SER A 409 -29.25 -1.61 21.03
CA SER A 409 -29.41 -0.16 21.07
C SER A 409 -28.07 0.55 20.90
N THR A 410 -28.08 1.70 20.22
CA THR A 410 -26.91 2.58 20.08
C THR A 410 -26.84 3.67 21.14
N GLU A 411 -27.83 3.77 22.04
CA GLU A 411 -27.91 4.84 23.05
C GLU A 411 -26.77 4.76 24.08
N ASP A 412 -26.34 3.54 24.43
CA ASP A 412 -25.22 3.31 25.35
C ASP A 412 -23.85 3.20 24.63
N ALA A 413 -23.81 3.38 23.31
CA ALA A 413 -22.60 3.17 22.52
C ALA A 413 -21.68 4.41 22.57
N SER A 414 -20.56 4.30 23.29
CA SER A 414 -19.50 5.32 23.25
C SER A 414 -18.50 5.05 22.12
N PHE A 415 -18.60 5.82 21.04
CA PHE A 415 -17.68 5.72 19.91
C PHE A 415 -16.42 6.55 20.14
N THR A 416 -15.40 5.97 20.76
CA THR A 416 -14.11 6.65 20.93
C THR A 416 -13.18 6.44 19.72
N LYS A 417 -12.20 7.34 19.53
CA LYS A 417 -11.15 7.15 18.50
C LYS A 417 -10.41 5.83 18.67
N THR A 418 -10.18 5.39 19.91
CA THR A 418 -9.49 4.13 20.21
C THR A 418 -10.34 2.93 19.78
N PHE A 419 -11.64 2.95 20.07
CA PHE A 419 -12.59 1.93 19.62
C PHE A 419 -12.61 1.80 18.09
N ILE A 420 -12.73 2.91 17.37
CA ILE A 420 -12.76 2.92 15.90
C ILE A 420 -11.44 2.38 15.32
N LYS A 421 -10.30 2.74 15.92
CA LYS A 421 -8.99 2.22 15.51
C LYS A 421 -8.85 0.71 15.78
N SER A 422 -9.35 0.23 16.92
CA SER A 422 -9.36 -1.20 17.24
C SER A 422 -10.17 -1.98 16.20
N ARG A 423 -11.41 -1.55 15.91
CA ARG A 423 -12.26 -2.16 14.86
C ARG A 423 -11.61 -2.13 13.47
N LEU A 424 -10.99 -1.01 13.12
CA LEU A 424 -10.21 -0.93 11.89
C LEU A 424 -9.06 -1.94 11.92
N GLY A 425 -8.34 -2.07 13.02
CA GLY A 425 -7.27 -3.06 13.19
C GLY A 425 -7.72 -4.48 12.88
N PHE A 426 -8.87 -4.92 13.38
CA PHE A 426 -9.45 -6.22 13.04
C PHE A 426 -9.73 -6.38 11.54
N ILE A 427 -10.32 -5.35 10.90
CA ILE A 427 -10.56 -5.35 9.46
C ILE A 427 -9.25 -5.43 8.67
N MET A 428 -8.20 -4.70 9.08
CA MET A 428 -6.90 -4.72 8.40
C MET A 428 -6.15 -6.03 8.61
N THR A 429 -6.37 -6.73 9.74
CA THR A 429 -5.84 -8.09 9.96
C THR A 429 -6.56 -9.11 9.07
N ALA A 430 -7.88 -9.02 8.94
CA ALA A 430 -8.68 -9.91 8.09
C ALA A 430 -8.49 -9.62 6.58
N TYR A 431 -8.25 -8.36 6.21
CA TYR A 431 -8.04 -7.94 4.83
C TYR A 431 -6.79 -7.07 4.68
N PRO A 432 -5.58 -7.68 4.63
CA PRO A 432 -4.31 -6.95 4.61
C PRO A 432 -4.11 -5.98 3.44
N SER A 433 -4.78 -6.21 2.30
CA SER A 433 -4.71 -5.31 1.14
C SER A 433 -5.72 -4.16 1.19
N ALA A 434 -6.54 -4.06 2.24
CA ALA A 434 -7.37 -2.88 2.46
C ALA A 434 -6.51 -1.63 2.63
N ASN A 435 -6.91 -0.52 2.01
CA ASN A 435 -6.17 0.74 2.10
C ASN A 435 -7.13 1.93 2.10
N PRO A 436 -8.01 2.04 3.11
CA PRO A 436 -8.93 3.16 3.19
C PRO A 436 -8.17 4.47 3.29
N SER A 437 -8.61 5.47 2.53
CA SER A 437 -7.96 6.77 2.44
C SER A 437 -8.07 7.53 3.77
N ARG A 438 -7.23 8.56 3.94
CA ARG A 438 -7.34 9.44 5.13
C ARG A 438 -8.71 10.13 5.17
N ALA A 439 -9.20 10.57 4.01
CA ALA A 439 -10.48 11.26 3.89
C ALA A 439 -11.65 10.34 4.25
N THR A 440 -11.64 9.09 3.74
CA THR A 440 -12.64 8.07 4.06
C THR A 440 -12.73 7.85 5.57
N LEU A 441 -11.59 7.63 6.25
CA LEU A 441 -11.60 7.41 7.69
C LEU A 441 -11.97 8.67 8.49
N GLN A 442 -11.67 9.87 8.00
CA GLN A 442 -12.12 11.12 8.65
C GLN A 442 -13.65 11.21 8.61
N SER A 443 -14.27 10.84 7.50
CA SER A 443 -15.73 10.81 7.37
C SER A 443 -16.38 9.78 8.29
N VAL A 444 -15.80 8.58 8.40
CA VAL A 444 -16.27 7.55 9.35
C VAL A 444 -16.14 8.02 10.80
N ASN A 445 -14.99 8.57 11.16
CA ASN A 445 -14.75 9.13 12.49
C ASN A 445 -15.76 10.21 12.85
N SER A 446 -16.01 11.14 11.92
CA SER A 446 -16.95 12.23 12.16
C SER A 446 -18.40 11.76 12.22
N PHE A 447 -18.78 10.75 11.44
CA PHE A 447 -20.08 10.10 11.60
C PHE A 447 -20.21 9.43 12.97
N LEU A 448 -19.24 8.64 13.42
CA LEU A 448 -19.37 7.90 14.67
C LEU A 448 -19.26 8.79 15.92
N MET A 449 -18.43 9.84 15.89
CA MET A 449 -18.17 10.69 17.07
C MET A 449 -19.01 11.96 17.14
N ASP A 450 -19.30 12.60 15.99
CA ASP A 450 -19.92 13.93 15.97
C ASP A 450 -21.41 13.88 15.60
N TRP A 451 -21.90 12.72 15.14
CA TRP A 451 -23.30 12.58 14.75
C TRP A 451 -24.19 12.42 15.98
N ARG A 452 -25.00 13.45 16.26
CA ARG A 452 -26.17 13.33 17.14
C ARG A 452 -27.40 13.16 16.26
N LYS A 453 -28.18 12.12 16.53
CA LYS A 453 -29.45 11.86 15.83
C LYS A 453 -30.44 12.99 16.05
#